data_AF-T0SGU1-F1
#
_entry.id   AF-T0SGU1-F1
#
_cell.length_a   1.000
_cell.length_b   1.000
_cell.length_c   1.000
_cell.angle_alpha   90.00
_cell.angle_beta   90.00
_cell.angle_gamma   90.00
#
_symmetry.space_group_name_H-M   'P 1'
#
loop_
_entity.id
_entity.type
_entity.pdbx_description
1 polymer ?
#
loop_
_entity_poly.entity_id
_entity_poly.type
_entity_poly.pdbx_seq_one_letter_code
_entity_poly.pdbx_strand_id
1 'polypeptide(L)'
;MQRRRTRLAVLHELQTEWDQAIAEGTSRLTQIANALQKETYADGESWGVLAEATGLHTELRHKLQREAHFVQRNLSVLIDRLAEVVARMRHLCGYEAMPSIEIVQVDPDPSATLSTFQSEAYVRELVHMYEAELLAKTLLVTDVLDCAGHNAALLYVASWQMQPFVSKARVAEITALLTLDANPKKLAPSASHKLVR
;
A
#
# COMPACT_ATOMS: atom_id res chain seq x y z
N MET A 1 -26.77 5.92 17.09
CA MET A 1 -26.85 6.39 15.68
C MET A 1 -25.69 5.77 14.89
N GLN A 2 -25.91 4.61 14.25
CA GLN A 2 -24.93 4.04 13.31
C GLN A 2 -24.96 4.89 12.03
N ARG A 3 -23.85 5.56 11.70
CA ARG A 3 -23.68 6.18 10.38
C ARG A 3 -23.74 5.06 9.35
N ARG A 4 -24.70 5.09 8.42
CA ARG A 4 -24.65 4.26 7.20
C ARG A 4 -23.34 4.58 6.47
N ARG A 5 -22.35 3.70 6.58
CA ARG A 5 -21.10 3.78 5.82
C ARG A 5 -21.36 3.23 4.42
N THR A 6 -21.08 4.02 3.40
CA THR A 6 -21.17 3.56 2.01
C THR A 6 -19.94 2.72 1.67
N ARG A 7 -20.08 1.73 0.78
CA ARG A 7 -18.98 0.89 0.28
C ARG A 7 -17.80 1.71 -0.23
N LEU A 8 -18.08 2.86 -0.84
CA LEU A 8 -17.08 3.81 -1.32
C LEU A 8 -16.33 4.53 -0.20
N ALA A 9 -17.02 4.91 0.88
CA ALA A 9 -16.36 5.52 2.03
C ALA A 9 -15.39 4.53 2.69
N VAL A 10 -15.80 3.27 2.83
CA VAL A 10 -14.93 2.21 3.38
C VAL A 10 -13.74 1.94 2.46
N LEU A 11 -13.96 1.89 1.14
CA LEU A 11 -12.88 1.72 0.17
C LEU A 11 -11.83 2.84 0.28
N HIS A 12 -12.28 4.10 0.37
CA HIS A 12 -11.37 5.24 0.52
C HIS A 12 -10.59 5.20 1.85
N GLU A 13 -11.24 4.80 2.95
CA GLU A 13 -10.56 4.59 4.23
C GLU A 13 -9.44 3.54 4.10
N LEU A 14 -9.71 2.42 3.43
CA LEU A 14 -8.73 1.35 3.20
C LEU A 14 -7.58 1.79 2.29
N GLN A 15 -7.85 2.58 1.24
CA GLN A 15 -6.82 3.15 0.38
C GLN A 15 -5.92 4.13 1.14
N THR A 16 -6.51 4.95 2.01
CA THR A 16 -5.76 5.86 2.88
C THR A 16 -4.88 5.08 3.86
N GLU A 17 -5.40 4.02 4.45
CA GLU A 17 -4.64 3.14 5.34
C GLU A 17 -3.48 2.45 4.61
N TRP A 18 -3.71 2.00 3.37
CA TRP A 18 -2.68 1.48 2.48
C TRP A 18 -1.56 2.50 2.27
N ASP A 19 -1.89 3.73 1.85
CA ASP A 19 -0.88 4.76 1.58
C ASP A 19 -0.05 5.12 2.81
N GLN A 20 -0.67 5.15 3.99
CA GLN A 20 0.05 5.34 5.25
C GLN A 20 1.04 4.21 5.53
N ALA A 21 0.62 2.96 5.35
CA ALA A 21 1.49 1.80 5.50
C ALA A 21 2.65 1.82 4.49
N ILE A 22 2.42 2.28 3.26
CA ILE A 22 3.46 2.43 2.23
C ILE A 22 4.51 3.47 2.64
N ALA A 23 4.07 4.61 3.17
CA ALA A 23 4.96 5.64 3.68
C ALA A 23 5.80 5.12 4.86
N GLU A 24 5.22 4.35 5.77
CA GLU A 24 5.96 3.69 6.85
C GLU A 24 7.01 2.72 6.30
N GLY A 25 6.62 1.85 5.36
CA GLY A 25 7.55 0.88 4.75
C GLY A 25 8.74 1.53 4.05
N THR A 26 8.51 2.69 3.42
CA THR A 26 9.57 3.51 2.82
C THR A 26 10.58 3.96 3.86
N SER A 27 10.11 4.44 5.02
CA SER A 27 10.97 4.85 6.13
C SER A 27 11.78 3.67 6.68
N ARG A 28 11.17 2.50 6.83
CA ARG A 28 11.85 1.28 7.31
C ARG A 28 12.91 0.79 6.31
N LEU A 29 12.60 0.71 5.02
CA LEU A 29 13.58 0.32 4.00
C LEU A 29 14.76 1.30 3.94
N THR A 30 14.49 2.60 4.11
CA THR A 30 15.56 3.62 4.19
C THR A 30 16.47 3.40 5.41
N GLN A 31 15.91 2.99 6.55
CA GLN A 31 16.70 2.64 7.74
C GLN A 31 17.63 1.44 7.45
N ILE A 32 17.15 0.40 6.77
CA ILE A 32 17.99 -0.73 6.34
C ILE A 32 19.08 -0.26 5.39
N ALA A 33 18.74 0.51 4.36
CA ALA A 33 19.71 1.04 3.41
C ALA A 33 20.81 1.85 4.11
N ASN A 34 20.45 2.69 5.09
CA ASN A 34 21.40 3.46 5.89
C ASN A 34 22.28 2.58 6.80
N ALA A 35 21.74 1.51 7.37
CA ALA A 35 22.51 0.56 8.18
C ALA A 35 23.56 -0.14 7.31
N LEU A 36 23.20 -0.60 6.12
CA LEU A 36 24.11 -1.21 5.14
C LEU A 36 25.17 -0.22 4.64
N GLN A 37 24.80 1.05 4.48
CA GLN A 37 25.76 2.11 4.11
C GLN A 37 26.82 2.29 5.20
N LYS A 38 26.39 2.33 6.47
CA LYS A 38 27.29 2.47 7.62
C LYS A 38 28.19 1.25 7.80
N GLU A 39 27.70 0.05 7.50
CA GLU A 39 28.52 -1.16 7.47
C GLU A 39 29.63 -1.04 6.42
N THR A 40 29.28 -0.58 5.21
CA THR A 40 30.26 -0.35 4.13
C THR A 40 31.32 0.69 4.52
N TYR A 41 30.93 1.76 5.23
CA TYR A 41 31.88 2.76 5.73
C TYR A 41 32.75 2.27 6.90
N ALA A 42 32.24 1.35 7.72
CA ALA A 42 33.01 0.72 8.79
C ALA A 42 34.09 -0.22 8.23
N ASP A 43 33.81 -0.87 7.10
CA ASP A 43 34.75 -1.78 6.42
C ASP A 43 35.77 -1.05 5.50
N GLY A 44 35.66 0.27 5.32
CA GLY A 44 36.48 1.06 4.38
C GLY A 44 37.78 1.66 4.93
N GLU A 45 38.71 2.02 4.03
CA GLU A 45 40.02 2.63 4.33
C GLU A 45 39.97 3.97 5.12
N SER A 46 38.78 4.57 5.24
CA SER A 46 38.54 5.83 5.97
C SER A 46 38.88 5.74 7.47
N TRP A 47 39.04 4.53 8.01
CA TRP A 47 39.46 4.27 9.38
C TRP A 47 40.95 3.91 9.52
N GLY A 48 41.83 4.30 8.58
CA GLY A 48 43.27 3.94 8.58
C GLY A 48 44.07 4.16 9.89
N VAL A 49 43.56 4.94 10.84
CA VAL A 49 44.16 5.16 12.19
C VAL A 49 43.62 4.18 13.27
N LEU A 50 42.54 3.46 12.97
CA LEU A 50 41.78 2.56 13.86
C LEU A 50 41.69 1.13 13.33
N ALA A 51 42.54 0.76 12.37
CA ALA A 51 42.67 -0.61 11.88
C ALA A 51 43.00 -1.63 13.01
N GLU A 52 43.62 -1.17 14.10
CA GLU A 52 43.90 -1.96 15.30
C GLU A 52 42.67 -2.19 16.20
N ALA A 53 41.57 -1.45 16.00
CA ALA A 53 40.32 -1.56 16.76
C ALA A 53 39.36 -2.63 16.21
N THR A 54 39.89 -3.78 15.78
CA THR A 54 39.13 -4.90 15.18
C THR A 54 37.93 -5.36 16.02
N GLY A 55 38.06 -5.33 17.35
CA GLY A 55 36.95 -5.63 18.26
C GLY A 55 35.80 -4.63 18.16
N LEU A 56 36.11 -3.34 18.04
CA LEU A 56 35.12 -2.27 17.91
C LEU A 56 34.40 -2.34 16.55
N HIS A 57 35.15 -2.67 15.49
CA HIS A 57 34.59 -2.91 14.14
C HIS A 57 33.59 -4.08 14.14
N THR A 58 33.97 -5.19 14.78
CA THR A 58 33.11 -6.37 14.91
C THR A 58 31.84 -6.06 15.71
N GLU A 59 31.97 -5.30 16.80
CA GLU A 59 30.83 -4.89 17.63
C GLU A 59 29.88 -3.95 16.87
N LEU A 60 30.41 -2.95 16.16
CA LEU A 60 29.63 -2.04 15.33
C LEU A 60 28.89 -2.81 14.23
N ARG A 61 29.56 -3.74 13.55
CA ARG A 61 28.94 -4.59 12.52
C ARG A 61 27.79 -5.41 13.08
N HIS A 62 27.99 -6.11 14.19
CA HIS A 62 26.91 -6.87 14.83
C HIS A 62 25.76 -5.99 15.30
N LYS A 63 26.03 -4.74 15.69
CA LYS A 63 24.97 -3.79 16.05
C LYS A 63 24.16 -3.37 14.82
N LEU A 64 24.81 -3.03 13.71
CA LEU A 64 24.14 -2.65 12.46
C LEU A 64 23.34 -3.80 11.86
N GLN A 65 23.87 -5.02 11.88
CA GLN A 65 23.15 -6.22 11.45
C GLN A 65 21.91 -6.48 12.30
N ARG A 66 22.02 -6.37 13.63
CA ARG A 66 20.87 -6.49 14.53
C ARG A 66 19.81 -5.43 14.27
N GLU A 67 20.21 -4.19 13.99
CA GLU A 67 19.31 -3.12 13.61
C GLU A 67 18.58 -3.44 12.30
N ALA A 68 19.31 -3.88 11.26
CA ALA A 68 18.73 -4.26 9.98
C ALA A 68 17.71 -5.41 10.11
N HIS A 69 18.05 -6.47 10.86
CA HIS A 69 17.13 -7.58 11.14
C HIS A 69 15.91 -7.15 11.96
N PHE A 70 16.09 -6.27 12.95
CA PHE A 70 14.98 -5.71 13.71
C PHE A 70 14.03 -4.92 12.81
N VAL A 71 14.57 -4.09 11.91
CA VAL A 71 13.76 -3.32 10.96
C VAL A 71 13.08 -4.22 9.93
N GLN A 72 13.72 -5.30 9.47
CA GLN A 72 13.08 -6.30 8.59
C GLN A 72 11.88 -6.95 9.28
N ARG A 73 11.98 -7.32 10.56
CA ARG A 73 10.81 -7.87 11.29
C ARG A 73 9.66 -6.87 11.34
N ASN A 74 9.96 -5.58 11.52
CA ASN A 74 8.92 -4.53 11.47
C ASN A 74 8.32 -4.40 10.06
N LEU A 75 9.11 -4.61 9.00
CA LEU A 75 8.59 -4.70 7.63
C LEU A 75 7.68 -5.91 7.43
N SER A 76 8.01 -7.07 8.00
CA SER A 76 7.13 -8.25 7.93
C SER A 76 5.78 -7.99 8.59
N VAL A 77 5.77 -7.37 9.78
CA VAL A 77 4.52 -6.95 10.45
C VAL A 77 3.73 -5.95 9.60
N LEU A 78 4.43 -5.06 8.88
CA LEU A 78 3.80 -4.14 7.95
C LEU A 78 3.18 -4.85 6.75
N ILE A 79 3.81 -5.90 6.23
CA ILE A 79 3.24 -6.76 5.18
C ILE A 79 1.97 -7.44 5.69
N ASP A 80 1.96 -7.97 6.91
CA ASP A 80 0.76 -8.58 7.51
C ASP A 80 -0.40 -7.56 7.58
N ARG A 81 -0.09 -6.31 7.96
CA ARG A 81 -1.07 -5.22 7.98
C ARG A 81 -1.59 -4.87 6.56
N LEU A 82 -0.70 -4.80 5.57
CA LEU A 82 -1.12 -4.57 4.17
C LEU A 82 -1.99 -5.73 3.66
N ALA A 83 -1.69 -6.97 4.07
CA ALA A 83 -2.50 -8.14 3.77
C ALA A 83 -3.90 -8.05 4.41
N GLU A 84 -4.00 -7.57 5.65
CA GLU A 84 -5.28 -7.30 6.30
C GLU A 84 -6.10 -6.24 5.56
N VAL A 85 -5.47 -5.16 5.09
CA VAL A 85 -6.13 -4.14 4.27
C VAL A 85 -6.69 -4.75 2.99
N VAL A 86 -5.90 -5.56 2.28
CA VAL A 86 -6.35 -6.25 1.06
C VAL A 86 -7.48 -7.23 1.34
N ALA A 87 -7.41 -8.00 2.43
CA ALA A 87 -8.50 -8.88 2.86
C ALA A 87 -9.80 -8.10 3.11
N ARG A 88 -9.71 -6.94 3.78
CA ARG A 88 -10.87 -6.05 3.98
C ARG A 88 -11.40 -5.49 2.65
N MET A 89 -10.53 -5.19 1.68
CA MET A 89 -10.96 -4.78 0.34
C MET A 89 -11.65 -5.93 -0.42
N ARG A 90 -11.16 -7.19 -0.28
CA ARG A 90 -11.83 -8.39 -0.84
C ARG A 90 -13.23 -8.58 -0.30
N HIS A 91 -13.46 -8.33 0.99
CA HIS A 91 -14.80 -8.39 1.57
C HIS A 91 -15.77 -7.39 0.92
N LEU A 92 -15.28 -6.23 0.46
CA LEU A 92 -16.12 -5.31 -0.30
C LEU A 92 -16.55 -5.92 -1.64
N CYS A 93 -15.78 -6.81 -2.25
CA CYS A 93 -16.08 -7.45 -3.54
C CYS A 93 -17.07 -8.63 -3.49
N GLY A 94 -17.59 -8.99 -2.31
CA GLY A 94 -18.35 -10.23 -2.13
C GLY A 94 -17.52 -11.49 -2.43
N TYR A 95 -16.18 -11.37 -2.41
CA TYR A 95 -15.25 -12.37 -2.92
C TYR A 95 -15.20 -13.65 -2.06
N GLU A 96 -15.52 -13.54 -0.76
CA GLU A 96 -15.58 -14.68 0.15
C GLU A 96 -16.67 -14.45 1.22
N ALA A 97 -17.58 -15.40 1.35
CA ALA A 97 -18.53 -15.49 2.46
C ALA A 97 -17.78 -15.92 3.74
N MET A 98 -17.02 -15.00 4.35
CA MET A 98 -16.61 -15.16 5.74
C MET A 98 -17.78 -14.84 6.67
N PRO A 99 -18.01 -15.64 7.73
CA PRO A 99 -19.13 -15.41 8.64
C PRO A 99 -18.83 -14.21 9.55
N SER A 100 -19.64 -13.16 9.42
CA SER A 100 -19.63 -11.87 10.18
C SER A 100 -18.48 -10.92 9.80
N ILE A 101 -18.68 -9.62 9.65
CA ILE A 101 -19.44 -8.64 10.45
C ILE A 101 -20.08 -7.62 9.51
N GLU A 102 -21.34 -7.26 9.79
CA GLU A 102 -22.15 -6.28 9.06
C GLU A 102 -22.26 -6.57 7.55
N ILE A 103 -23.25 -7.38 7.18
CA ILE A 103 -23.76 -7.38 5.80
C ILE A 103 -24.20 -5.93 5.53
N VAL A 104 -23.36 -5.18 4.82
CA VAL A 104 -23.76 -3.90 4.25
C VAL A 104 -24.83 -4.24 3.25
N GLN A 105 -26.10 -4.20 3.69
CA GLN A 105 -27.24 -4.26 2.80
C GLN A 105 -27.17 -3.01 1.92
N VAL A 106 -26.55 -3.18 0.76
CA VAL A 106 -26.64 -2.23 -0.34
C VAL A 106 -28.02 -2.46 -0.93
N ASP A 107 -29.01 -1.66 -0.49
CA ASP A 107 -30.30 -1.63 -1.17
C ASP A 107 -30.05 -1.31 -2.65
N PRO A 108 -30.60 -2.11 -3.59
CA PRO A 108 -30.48 -1.79 -5.01
C PRO A 108 -31.18 -0.45 -5.27
N ASP A 109 -30.40 0.58 -5.60
CA ASP A 109 -30.94 1.88 -5.96
C ASP A 109 -31.51 1.78 -7.40
N PRO A 110 -32.81 1.98 -7.62
CA PRO A 110 -33.41 1.94 -8.97
C PRO A 110 -32.89 3.06 -9.89
N SER A 111 -32.08 3.99 -9.37
CA SER A 111 -31.42 5.05 -10.15
C SER A 111 -29.95 4.77 -10.51
N ALA A 112 -29.41 3.61 -10.10
CA ALA A 112 -28.04 3.19 -10.45
C ALA A 112 -27.89 3.08 -11.99
N THR A 113 -26.83 3.68 -12.52
CA THR A 113 -26.50 3.67 -13.95
C THR A 113 -25.60 2.49 -14.31
N LEU A 114 -24.84 1.97 -13.35
CA LEU A 114 -24.06 0.74 -13.50
C LEU A 114 -24.88 -0.46 -13.05
N SER A 115 -24.76 -1.57 -13.79
CA SER A 115 -25.28 -2.83 -13.31
C SER A 115 -24.47 -3.30 -12.09
N THR A 116 -25.08 -4.08 -11.19
CA THR A 116 -24.38 -4.70 -10.05
C THR A 116 -23.10 -5.42 -10.48
N PHE A 117 -23.16 -6.15 -11.59
CA PHE A 117 -22.00 -6.82 -12.21
C PHE A 117 -20.86 -5.86 -12.60
N GLN A 118 -21.18 -4.68 -13.17
CA GLN A 118 -20.16 -3.70 -13.56
C GLN A 118 -19.51 -3.06 -12.33
N SER A 119 -20.31 -2.68 -11.34
CA SER A 119 -19.81 -2.16 -10.06
C SER A 119 -18.88 -3.17 -9.38
N GLU A 120 -19.27 -4.43 -9.32
CA GLU A 120 -18.42 -5.51 -8.78
C GLU A 120 -17.14 -5.74 -9.58
N ALA A 121 -17.21 -5.71 -10.92
CA ALA A 121 -16.05 -5.86 -11.78
C ALA A 121 -15.01 -4.75 -11.53
N TYR A 122 -15.45 -3.50 -11.38
CA TYR A 122 -14.57 -2.38 -11.06
C TYR A 122 -13.91 -2.49 -9.69
N VAL A 123 -14.66 -2.86 -8.65
CA VAL A 123 -14.06 -3.05 -7.31
C VAL A 123 -13.10 -4.25 -7.33
N ARG A 124 -13.41 -5.31 -8.08
CA ARG A 124 -12.52 -6.46 -8.25
C ARG A 124 -11.21 -6.08 -8.93
N GLU A 125 -11.28 -5.24 -9.96
CA GLU A 125 -10.10 -4.70 -10.65
C GLU A 125 -9.20 -3.92 -9.68
N LEU A 126 -9.79 -3.07 -8.83
CA LEU A 126 -9.05 -2.37 -7.78
C LEU A 126 -8.33 -3.35 -6.85
N VAL A 127 -9.04 -4.35 -6.34
CA VAL A 127 -8.45 -5.35 -5.41
C VAL A 127 -7.28 -6.08 -6.06
N HIS A 128 -7.38 -6.48 -7.33
CA HIS A 128 -6.30 -7.16 -8.03
C HIS A 128 -5.02 -6.31 -8.13
N MET A 129 -5.15 -4.99 -8.32
CA MET A 129 -4.00 -4.09 -8.31
C MET A 129 -3.29 -4.09 -6.94
N TYR A 130 -4.06 -4.02 -5.85
CA TYR A 130 -3.49 -4.04 -4.49
C TYR A 130 -2.90 -5.41 -4.11
N GLU A 131 -3.49 -6.52 -4.57
CA GLU A 131 -2.94 -7.87 -4.39
C GLU A 131 -1.61 -8.07 -5.09
N ALA A 132 -1.52 -7.66 -6.36
CA ALA A 132 -0.28 -7.73 -7.12
C ALA A 132 0.82 -6.88 -6.46
N GLU A 133 0.46 -5.70 -5.97
CA GLU A 133 1.37 -4.82 -5.25
C GLU A 133 1.81 -5.41 -3.90
N LEU A 134 0.90 -6.04 -3.15
CA LEU A 134 1.21 -6.73 -1.89
C LEU A 134 2.20 -7.89 -2.12
N LEU A 135 1.98 -8.68 -3.17
CA LEU A 135 2.88 -9.78 -3.54
C LEU A 135 4.28 -9.24 -3.85
N ALA A 136 4.38 -8.19 -4.67
CA ALA A 136 5.65 -7.56 -4.98
C ALA A 136 6.37 -7.06 -3.73
N LYS A 137 5.64 -6.42 -2.80
CA LYS A 137 6.20 -5.93 -1.53
C LYS A 137 6.66 -7.05 -0.61
N THR A 138 5.94 -8.15 -0.57
CA THR A 138 6.34 -9.33 0.21
C THR A 138 7.70 -9.86 -0.27
N LEU A 139 7.89 -9.96 -1.59
CA LEU A 139 9.16 -10.36 -2.19
C LEU A 139 10.30 -9.37 -1.88
N LEU A 140 10.01 -8.06 -1.89
CA LEU A 140 11.00 -7.05 -1.49
C LEU A 140 11.46 -7.25 -0.04
N VAL A 141 10.54 -7.54 0.89
CA VAL A 141 10.85 -7.69 2.31
C VAL A 141 11.62 -8.99 2.60
N THR A 142 11.34 -10.07 1.86
CA THR A 142 12.11 -11.31 1.99
C THR A 142 13.55 -11.11 1.56
N ASP A 143 13.78 -10.32 0.50
CA ASP A 143 15.10 -10.26 -0.15
C ASP A 143 15.96 -9.07 0.31
N VAL A 144 15.41 -8.11 1.06
CA VAL A 144 16.09 -6.84 1.38
C VAL A 144 17.39 -7.01 2.17
N LEU A 145 17.50 -8.03 3.02
CA LEU A 145 18.70 -8.27 3.82
C LEU A 145 19.77 -9.11 3.11
N ASP A 146 19.37 -9.84 2.07
CA ASP A 146 20.29 -10.67 1.27
C ASP A 146 20.94 -9.86 0.13
N CYS A 147 20.72 -8.54 0.12
CA CYS A 147 21.20 -7.67 -0.94
C CYS A 147 22.70 -7.38 -0.80
N ALA A 148 23.39 -7.27 -1.94
CA ALA A 148 24.85 -7.12 -2.01
C ALA A 148 25.40 -5.75 -1.54
N GLY A 149 24.66 -5.03 -0.69
CA GLY A 149 25.05 -3.75 -0.11
C GLY A 149 24.10 -2.61 -0.42
N HIS A 150 24.53 -1.39 -0.05
CA HIS A 150 23.68 -0.19 -0.04
C HIS A 150 22.99 0.11 -1.38
N ASN A 151 23.69 0.00 -2.51
CA ASN A 151 23.12 0.32 -3.82
C ASN A 151 21.94 -0.61 -4.18
N ALA A 152 22.02 -1.89 -3.81
CA ALA A 152 20.93 -2.83 -4.01
C ALA A 152 19.74 -2.51 -3.08
N ALA A 153 20.02 -2.14 -1.83
CA ALA A 153 18.98 -1.69 -0.90
C ALA A 153 18.24 -0.42 -1.39
N LEU A 154 18.94 0.52 -2.03
CA LEU A 154 18.31 1.70 -2.65
C LEU A 154 17.36 1.32 -3.80
N LEU A 155 17.68 0.29 -4.59
CA LEU A 155 16.76 -0.22 -5.61
C LEU A 155 15.48 -0.77 -4.98
N TYR A 156 15.56 -1.43 -3.83
CA TYR A 156 14.38 -1.88 -3.10
C TYR A 156 13.56 -0.72 -2.53
N VAL A 157 14.20 0.34 -2.01
CA VAL A 157 13.50 1.57 -1.60
C VAL A 157 12.74 2.19 -2.78
N ALA A 158 13.41 2.36 -3.92
CA ALA A 158 12.79 2.91 -5.12
C ALA A 158 11.62 2.02 -5.60
N SER A 159 11.84 0.71 -5.67
CA SER A 159 10.80 -0.26 -6.09
C SER A 159 9.58 -0.23 -5.17
N TRP A 160 9.80 -0.06 -3.86
CA TRP A 160 8.71 0.07 -2.89
C TRP A 160 7.87 1.35 -3.12
N GLN A 161 8.52 2.47 -3.45
CA GLN A 161 7.87 3.77 -3.65
C GLN A 161 7.07 3.85 -4.95
N MET A 162 7.51 3.15 -6.00
CA MET A 162 6.94 3.30 -7.34
C MET A 162 5.51 2.75 -7.47
N GLN A 163 5.07 1.88 -6.55
CA GLN A 163 3.74 1.25 -6.56
C GLN A 163 3.30 0.78 -7.98
N PRO A 164 4.13 0.01 -8.70
CA PRO A 164 3.94 -0.21 -10.14
C PRO A 164 2.60 -0.86 -10.51
N PHE A 165 1.97 -1.59 -9.59
CA PHE A 165 0.70 -2.26 -9.86
C PHE A 165 -0.53 -1.43 -9.46
N VAL A 166 -0.38 -0.41 -8.60
CA VAL A 166 -1.48 0.48 -8.20
C VAL A 166 -1.49 1.73 -9.08
N SER A 167 -2.19 1.65 -10.21
CA SER A 167 -2.35 2.80 -11.11
C SER A 167 -3.25 3.86 -10.48
N LYS A 168 -2.66 4.95 -9.97
CA LYS A 168 -3.42 6.09 -9.38
C LYS A 168 -4.44 6.67 -10.36
N ALA A 169 -4.11 6.73 -11.65
CA ALA A 169 -5.04 7.20 -12.68
C ALA A 169 -6.26 6.28 -12.80
N ARG A 170 -6.03 4.96 -12.85
CA ARG A 170 -7.12 3.98 -12.96
C ARG A 170 -7.96 3.91 -11.68
N VAL A 171 -7.33 4.01 -10.52
CA VAL A 171 -8.01 4.11 -9.22
C VAL A 171 -8.94 5.32 -9.20
N ALA A 172 -8.48 6.49 -9.66
CA ALA A 172 -9.30 7.70 -9.72
C ALA A 172 -10.48 7.56 -10.69
N GLU A 173 -10.26 6.97 -11.87
CA GLU A 173 -11.30 6.70 -12.86
C GLU A 173 -12.39 5.79 -12.30
N ILE A 174 -12.00 4.63 -11.75
CA ILE A 174 -12.93 3.68 -11.15
C ILE A 174 -13.71 4.33 -10.00
N THR A 175 -13.02 5.09 -9.14
CA THR A 175 -13.67 5.78 -8.02
C THR A 175 -14.69 6.81 -8.50
N ALA A 176 -14.40 7.54 -9.58
CA ALA A 176 -15.33 8.48 -10.18
C ALA A 176 -16.57 7.77 -10.75
N LEU A 177 -16.38 6.66 -11.48
CA LEU A 177 -17.47 5.85 -12.03
C LEU A 177 -18.40 5.32 -10.93
N LEU A 178 -17.82 4.77 -9.86
CA LEU A 178 -18.60 4.27 -8.73
C LEU A 178 -19.29 5.41 -7.95
N THR A 179 -18.69 6.60 -7.88
CA THR A 179 -19.28 7.77 -7.21
C THR A 179 -20.45 8.36 -7.99
N LEU A 180 -20.36 8.38 -9.32
CA LEU A 180 -21.45 8.82 -10.22
C LEU A 180 -22.65 7.88 -10.10
N ASP A 181 -22.39 6.58 -10.03
CA ASP A 181 -23.43 5.55 -9.82
C ASP A 181 -24.10 5.66 -8.45
N ALA A 182 -23.33 5.92 -7.40
CA ALA A 182 -23.86 6.11 -6.05
C ALA A 182 -24.62 7.44 -5.84
N ASN A 183 -24.54 8.39 -6.77
CA ASN A 183 -25.23 9.68 -6.67
C ASN A 183 -25.57 10.29 -8.04
N PRO A 184 -26.50 9.70 -8.80
CA PRO A 184 -26.82 10.12 -10.17
C PRO A 184 -27.40 11.54 -10.23
N LYS A 185 -27.92 12.08 -9.12
CA LYS A 185 -28.45 13.46 -9.02
C LYS A 185 -27.38 14.54 -9.18
N LYS A 186 -26.09 14.21 -9.04
CA LYS A 186 -24.98 15.15 -9.33
C LYS A 186 -24.72 15.33 -10.83
N LEU A 187 -25.38 14.56 -11.70
CA LEU A 187 -25.37 14.74 -13.16
C LEU A 187 -26.49 15.65 -13.67
N ALA A 188 -27.39 16.17 -12.81
CA ALA A 188 -28.37 17.16 -13.25
C ALA A 188 -27.63 18.42 -13.73
N PRO A 189 -27.66 18.73 -15.04
CA PRO A 189 -26.85 19.80 -15.57
C PRO A 189 -27.44 21.12 -15.11
N SER A 190 -26.57 22.02 -14.64
CA SER A 190 -26.78 23.46 -14.58
C SER A 190 -26.95 24.11 -15.98
N ALA A 191 -27.35 23.34 -16.99
CA ALA A 191 -27.63 23.78 -18.35
C ALA A 191 -29.14 23.80 -18.60
N SER A 192 -29.90 24.50 -17.75
CA SER A 192 -31.10 25.17 -18.24
C SER A 192 -30.62 26.34 -19.11
N HIS A 193 -30.22 26.03 -20.35
CA HIS A 193 -30.06 27.03 -21.39
C HIS A 193 -31.42 27.73 -21.49
N LYS A 194 -31.45 29.01 -21.11
CA LYS A 194 -32.61 29.88 -21.28
C LYS A 194 -32.95 29.86 -22.77
N LEU A 195 -34.01 29.14 -23.14
CA LEU A 195 -34.73 29.41 -24.37
C LEU A 195 -35.38 30.78 -24.16
N VAL A 196 -34.70 31.80 -24.66
CA VAL A 196 -35.25 33.15 -24.84
C VAL A 196 -36.38 33.01 -25.86
N ARG A 197 -37.60 33.33 -25.41
CA ARG A 197 -38.77 33.51 -26.28
C ARG A 197 -38.62 34.77 -27.12
#